data_AF-A0A3Q0D7R1-F1
#
_entry.id   AF-A0A3Q0D7R1-F1
#
_cell.length_a   1.000
_cell.length_b   1.000
_cell.length_c   1.000
_cell.angle_alpha   90.00
_cell.angle_beta   90.00
_cell.angle_gamma   90.00
#
_symmetry.space_group_name_H-M   'P 1'
#
loop_
_entity.id
_entity.type
_entity.pdbx_description
1 polymer ?
#
loop_
_entity_poly.entity_id
_entity_poly.type
_entity_poly.pdbx_seq_one_letter_code
_entity_poly.pdbx_strand_id
1 'polypeptide(L)'
;MAVIAPMLAKLGYDPYANPPNYGKPDPKILENTRRVYKGEFQLPDFLKEKPQNHHKVDELTPEGFPLTSIPVLWTPPQNTTQTPVYTKLNKLSKWSS
;
A
#
# COMPACT_ATOMS: atom_id res chain seq x y z
N MET A 1 -9.12 23.58 5.46
CA MET A 1 -9.19 22.16 5.05
C MET A 1 -10.30 21.88 4.03
N ALA A 2 -11.54 22.34 4.27
CA ALA A 2 -12.68 22.13 3.38
C ALA A 2 -12.48 22.56 1.90
N VAL A 3 -11.58 23.51 1.64
CA VAL A 3 -11.26 23.99 0.28
C VAL A 3 -10.54 22.92 -0.56
N ILE A 4 -9.67 22.12 0.04
CA ILE A 4 -8.89 21.08 -0.68
C ILE A 4 -9.74 19.83 -0.89
N ALA A 5 -10.55 19.46 0.11
CA ALA A 5 -11.39 18.27 0.08
C ALA A 5 -12.85 18.62 0.39
N PRO A 6 -13.56 19.33 -0.51
CA PRO A 6 -14.96 19.70 -0.30
C PRO A 6 -15.89 18.48 -0.24
N MET A 7 -15.43 17.34 -0.75
CA MET A 7 -16.18 16.08 -0.71
C MET A 7 -16.32 15.50 0.70
N LEU A 8 -15.45 15.84 1.66
CA LEU A 8 -15.58 15.37 3.05
C LEU A 8 -16.94 15.76 3.62
N ALA A 9 -17.25 17.06 3.60
CA ALA A 9 -18.52 17.56 4.09
C ALA A 9 -19.72 17.00 3.32
N LYS A 10 -19.62 16.87 1.98
CA LYS A 10 -20.69 16.31 1.14
C LYS A 10 -21.01 14.85 1.45
N LEU A 11 -20.01 14.09 1.92
CA LEU A 11 -20.16 12.68 2.30
C LEU A 11 -20.42 12.49 3.81
N GLY A 12 -20.61 13.59 4.55
CA GLY A 12 -20.91 13.56 5.99
C GLY A 12 -19.70 13.51 6.92
N TYR A 13 -18.48 13.69 6.40
CA TYR A 13 -17.27 13.82 7.20
C TYR A 13 -16.98 15.28 7.53
N ASP A 14 -16.71 15.60 8.79
CA ASP A 14 -16.27 16.93 9.19
C ASP A 14 -14.83 17.18 8.73
N PRO A 15 -14.57 18.16 7.83
CA PRO A 15 -13.22 18.45 7.33
C PRO A 15 -12.28 19.06 8.38
N TYR A 16 -12.79 19.44 9.56
CA TYR A 16 -12.00 19.99 10.66
C TYR A 16 -11.81 19.01 11.82
N ALA A 17 -12.57 17.92 11.88
CA ALA A 17 -12.38 16.87 12.88
C ALA A 17 -11.15 16.01 12.56
N ASN A 18 -10.35 15.69 13.59
CA ASN A 18 -9.15 14.86 13.42
C ASN A 18 -8.91 13.92 14.62
N PRO A 19 -9.32 12.64 14.54
CA PRO A 19 -10.19 12.04 13.51
C PRO A 19 -11.67 12.39 13.74
N PRO A 20 -12.52 12.28 12.71
CA PRO A 20 -13.96 12.20 12.88
C PRO A 20 -14.38 11.01 13.77
N ASN A 21 -15.52 11.14 14.43
CA ASN A 21 -16.14 10.02 15.13
C ASN A 21 -16.91 9.13 14.13
N TYR A 22 -16.35 7.96 13.81
CA TYR A 22 -16.96 6.99 12.89
C TYR A 22 -18.02 6.09 13.54
N GLY A 23 -18.28 6.25 14.85
CA GLY A 23 -19.17 5.40 15.62
C GLY A 23 -18.47 4.22 16.30
N LYS A 24 -19.27 3.31 16.86
CA LYS A 24 -18.80 2.09 17.52
C LYS A 24 -19.08 0.88 16.63
N PRO A 25 -18.14 -0.08 16.53
CA PRO A 25 -18.34 -1.28 15.72
C PRO A 25 -19.32 -2.25 16.40
N ASP A 26 -19.97 -3.08 15.57
CA ASP A 26 -20.77 -4.20 16.04
C ASP A 26 -19.89 -5.29 16.70
N PRO A 27 -20.44 -6.10 17.62
CA PRO A 27 -19.69 -7.21 18.26
C PRO A 27 -19.05 -8.19 17.27
N LYS A 28 -19.69 -8.43 16.12
CA LYS A 28 -19.15 -9.28 15.05
C LYS A 28 -17.84 -8.71 14.47
N ILE A 29 -17.77 -7.40 14.31
CA ILE A 29 -16.57 -6.74 13.78
C ILE A 29 -15.45 -6.78 14.82
N LEU A 30 -15.77 -6.57 16.10
CA LEU A 30 -14.80 -6.71 17.19
C LEU A 30 -14.16 -8.10 17.22
N GLU A 31 -14.98 -9.15 17.10
CA GLU A 31 -14.50 -10.53 17.08
C GLU A 31 -13.66 -10.82 15.81
N ASN A 32 -14.08 -10.33 14.64
CA ASN A 32 -13.29 -10.45 13.42
C ASN A 32 -11.93 -9.76 13.56
N THR A 33 -11.89 -8.54 14.10
CA THR A 33 -10.65 -7.81 14.39
C THR A 33 -9.76 -8.61 15.35
N ARG A 34 -10.32 -9.21 16.40
CA ARG A 34 -9.59 -10.08 17.32
C ARG A 34 -8.98 -11.30 16.63
N ARG A 35 -9.70 -11.93 15.71
CA ARG A 35 -9.22 -13.09 14.93
C ARG A 35 -8.07 -12.71 13.99
N VAL A 36 -8.17 -11.56 13.32
CA VAL A 36 -7.09 -11.01 12.49
C VAL A 36 -5.83 -10.78 13.34
N TYR A 37 -5.95 -10.19 14.53
CA TYR A 37 -4.80 -10.01 15.44
C TYR A 37 -4.16 -11.32 15.90
N LYS A 38 -4.92 -12.42 15.97
CA LYS A 38 -4.39 -13.76 16.28
C LYS A 38 -3.79 -14.47 15.06
N GLY A 39 -3.86 -13.89 13.87
CA GLY A 39 -3.40 -14.51 12.62
C GLY A 39 -4.41 -15.52 12.04
N GLU A 40 -5.63 -15.59 12.56
CA GLU A 40 -6.70 -16.50 12.09
C GLU A 40 -7.47 -15.88 10.91
N PHE A 41 -6.79 -15.21 9.99
CA PHE A 41 -7.42 -14.59 8.83
C PHE A 41 -7.78 -15.67 7.81
N GLN A 42 -9.07 -15.79 7.52
CA GLN A 42 -9.56 -16.68 6.48
C GLN A 42 -10.01 -15.83 5.31
N LEU A 43 -9.27 -15.93 4.20
CA LEU A 43 -9.68 -15.30 2.94
C LEU A 43 -10.99 -15.97 2.48
N PRO A 44 -12.01 -15.20 2.10
CA PRO A 44 -13.25 -15.80 1.61
C PRO A 44 -13.01 -16.55 0.29
N ASP A 45 -13.78 -17.61 0.06
CA ASP A 45 -13.54 -18.54 -1.05
C ASP A 45 -13.59 -17.90 -2.44
N PHE A 46 -14.35 -16.81 -2.61
CA PHE A 46 -14.41 -16.08 -3.88
C PHE A 46 -13.15 -15.26 -4.19
N LEU A 47 -12.30 -14.97 -3.20
CA LEU A 47 -11.00 -14.33 -3.37
C LEU A 47 -9.86 -15.36 -3.41
N LYS A 48 -10.12 -16.62 -3.05
CA LYS A 48 -9.14 -17.68 -3.25
C LYS A 48 -9.00 -17.89 -4.74
N GLU A 49 -7.81 -17.69 -5.26
CA GLU A 49 -7.49 -18.08 -6.63
C GLU A 49 -7.88 -19.56 -6.78
N LYS A 50 -8.81 -19.85 -7.70
CA LYS A 50 -9.00 -21.23 -8.13
C LYS A 50 -7.68 -21.63 -8.79
N PRO A 51 -7.07 -22.77 -8.42
CA PRO A 51 -5.92 -23.26 -9.15
C PRO A 51 -6.34 -23.36 -10.61
N GLN A 52 -5.81 -22.46 -11.45
CA GLN A 52 -5.90 -22.61 -12.89
C GLN A 52 -5.18 -23.94 -13.14
N ASN A 53 -5.89 -24.93 -13.67
CA ASN A 53 -5.27 -26.18 -14.08
C ASN A 53 -4.21 -25.81 -15.13
N HIS A 54 -2.96 -25.68 -14.69
CA HIS A 54 -1.81 -25.69 -15.57
C HIS A 54 -1.93 -27.01 -16.32
N HIS A 55 -2.29 -26.93 -17.60
CA HIS A 55 -2.18 -28.06 -18.49
C HIS A 55 -0.74 -28.56 -18.34
N LYS A 56 -0.57 -29.79 -17.86
CA LYS A 56 0.72 -30.48 -17.92
C LYS A 56 1.14 -30.43 -19.39
N VAL A 57 2.09 -29.58 -19.71
CA VAL A 57 2.84 -29.72 -20.95
C VAL A 57 3.78 -30.86 -20.64
N ASP A 58 3.42 -32.05 -21.10
CA ASP A 58 4.24 -33.24 -20.91
C ASP A 58 5.64 -32.98 -21.46
N GLU A 59 6.61 -33.30 -20.62
CA GLU A 59 8.05 -33.17 -20.79
C GLU A 59 8.55 -33.81 -22.10
N LEU A 60 9.11 -33.01 -23.01
CA LEU A 60 10.02 -33.50 -24.05
C LEU A 60 11.13 -32.49 -24.38
N THR A 61 12.37 -32.92 -24.08
CA THR A 61 13.70 -32.51 -24.61
C THR A 61 14.45 -31.34 -23.93
N PRO A 62 15.68 -31.59 -23.41
CA PRO A 62 16.53 -30.55 -22.84
C PRO A 62 17.63 -30.16 -23.83
N GLU A 63 17.39 -29.34 -24.85
CA GLU A 63 18.49 -28.70 -25.58
C GLU A 63 18.06 -27.37 -26.24
N GLY A 64 18.78 -26.29 -25.91
CA GLY A 64 18.85 -25.07 -26.73
C GLY A 64 17.87 -23.95 -26.39
N PHE A 65 18.32 -23.00 -25.55
CA PHE A 65 17.73 -21.65 -25.50
C PHE A 65 18.14 -20.85 -26.75
N PRO A 66 17.20 -20.36 -27.60
CA PRO A 66 17.51 -19.23 -28.47
C PRO A 66 17.30 -17.92 -27.69
N LEU A 67 18.40 -17.18 -27.53
CA LEU A 67 18.38 -15.77 -27.21
C LEU A 67 17.57 -15.04 -28.28
N THR A 68 16.45 -14.41 -27.91
CA THR A 68 15.94 -13.10 -28.42
C THR A 68 14.42 -12.98 -28.21
N SER A 69 14.00 -12.28 -27.14
CA SER A 69 12.81 -11.40 -27.12
C SER A 69 12.65 -10.73 -25.75
N ILE A 70 13.49 -9.71 -25.53
CA ILE A 70 13.29 -8.48 -24.72
C ILE A 70 12.73 -8.61 -23.29
N PRO A 71 13.49 -8.21 -22.25
CA PRO A 71 12.91 -7.89 -20.94
C PRO A 71 12.22 -6.52 -21.00
N VAL A 72 10.89 -6.49 -20.81
CA VAL A 72 10.22 -5.23 -20.45
C VAL A 72 10.57 -4.93 -19.00
N LEU A 73 11.61 -4.12 -18.81
CA LEU A 73 11.99 -3.56 -17.52
C LEU A 73 10.91 -2.54 -17.11
N TRP A 74 9.92 -2.97 -16.31
CA TRP A 74 9.02 -2.04 -15.65
C TRP A 74 9.80 -1.34 -14.52
N THR A 75 10.35 -0.17 -14.80
CA THR A 75 10.80 0.74 -13.73
C THR A 75 9.58 1.51 -13.20
N PRO A 76 9.32 1.49 -11.88
CA PRO A 76 8.30 2.37 -11.31
C PRO A 76 8.72 3.84 -11.49
N PRO A 77 7.79 4.76 -11.76
CA PRO A 77 8.10 6.19 -11.79
C PRO A 77 8.59 6.62 -10.41
N GLN A 78 9.80 7.20 -10.36
CA GLN A 78 10.30 7.88 -9.17
C GLN A 78 9.39 9.08 -8.91
N ASN A 79 8.47 8.93 -7.97
CA ASN A 79 7.65 10.02 -7.49
C ASN A 79 8.60 11.09 -6.91
N THR A 80 8.51 12.28 -7.48
CA THR A 80 9.23 13.49 -7.07
C THR A 80 9.19 13.66 -5.56
N THR A 81 10.39 13.68 -4.98
CA THR A 81 10.68 13.95 -3.58
C THR A 81 9.93 15.16 -3.07
N GLN A 82 9.05 14.91 -2.11
CA GLN A 82 8.58 15.86 -1.10
C GLN A 82 9.74 16.71 -0.63
N THR A 83 9.63 18.03 -0.75
CA THR A 83 10.53 18.97 -0.09
C THR A 83 10.29 18.90 1.42
N PRO A 84 11.26 18.46 2.25
CA PRO A 84 11.17 18.73 3.68
C PRO A 84 11.56 20.19 3.91
N VAL A 85 10.59 21.01 4.32
CA VAL A 85 10.88 22.26 5.02
C VAL A 85 11.47 21.86 6.38
N TYR A 86 12.80 21.80 6.48
CA TYR A 86 13.47 21.71 7.76
C TYR A 86 14.66 22.67 7.84
N THR A 87 14.74 23.29 8.99
CA THR A 87 15.45 24.49 9.40
C THR A 87 16.97 24.46 9.14
N LYS A 88 17.50 25.51 8.49
CA LYS A 88 18.91 25.91 8.63
C LYS A 88 19.01 26.93 9.76
N LEU A 89 19.84 26.65 10.77
CA LEU A 89 20.71 27.62 11.45
C LEU A 89 21.63 26.90 12.45
N ASN A 90 22.61 26.15 11.93
CA ASN A 90 23.82 25.85 12.71
C ASN A 90 24.75 27.07 12.59
N LYS A 91 24.89 27.81 13.70
CA LYS A 91 25.94 28.81 13.87
C LYS A 91 27.29 28.11 13.89
N LEU A 92 28.18 28.51 12.98
CA LEU A 92 29.60 28.15 12.99
C LEU A 92 30.23 28.62 14.31
N SER A 93 30.51 27.69 15.21
CA SER A 93 31.54 27.88 16.24
C SER A 93 32.88 27.46 15.64
N LYS A 94 33.65 28.42 15.12
CA LYS A 94 35.10 28.30 14.92
C LYS A 94 35.67 29.66 14.52
N TRP A 95 36.05 30.45 15.52
CA TRP A 95 37.32 31.16 15.48
C TRP A 95 37.96 31.11 16.87
N SER A 96 39.13 30.49 16.89
CA SER A 96 40.14 30.53 17.94
C SER A 96 41.26 31.42 17.41
N SER A 97 41.84 32.19 18.33
CA SER A 97 42.93 33.17 18.23
C SER A 97 42.58 34.56 17.73
#